data_AF-A0A4V3IDB8-F1
#
_entry.id   AF-A0A4V3IDB8-F1
#
_cell.length_a   1.000
_cell.length_b   1.000
_cell.length_c   1.000
_cell.angle_alpha   90.00
_cell.angle_beta   90.00
_cell.angle_gamma   90.00
#
_symmetry.space_group_name_H-M   'P 1'
#
loop_
_entity.id
_entity.type
_entity.pdbx_description
1 polymer ?
#
loop_
_entity_poly.entity_id
_entity_poly.type
_entity_poly.pdbx_seq_one_letter_code
_entity_poly.pdbx_strand_id
1 'polypeptide(L)'
;MIFNAARFTRQLPAFHAALSRGSITWGHALKMLDLTEGVPEVILPAFEAKVLPAAEKLTSTQFVRVAGRILERMHPVPLQERADAGFAKRRLVVRPDVDG
;
A
#
# COMPACT_ATOMS: atom_id res chain seq x y z
N MET A 1 2.88 -3.78 -12.36
CA MET A 1 2.72 -4.23 -10.96
C MET A 1 1.85 -5.47 -11.00
N ILE A 2 2.40 -6.64 -10.67
CA ILE A 2 1.64 -7.91 -10.72
C ILE A 2 0.80 -7.96 -9.44
N PHE A 3 -0.52 -8.01 -9.58
CA PHE A 3 -1.43 -8.22 -8.45
C PHE A 3 -1.26 -9.65 -7.94
N ASN A 4 -0.70 -9.83 -6.75
CA ASN A 4 -0.60 -11.14 -6.13
C ASN A 4 -1.87 -11.41 -5.32
N ALA A 5 -2.87 -12.02 -5.98
CA ALA A 5 -4.17 -12.31 -5.39
C ALA A 5 -4.06 -13.11 -4.07
N ALA A 6 -3.10 -14.04 -3.99
CA ALA A 6 -2.86 -14.84 -2.79
C ALA A 6 -2.35 -14.01 -1.61
N ARG A 7 -1.55 -12.97 -1.88
CA ARG A 7 -1.07 -12.03 -0.85
C ARG A 7 -2.25 -11.24 -0.28
N PHE A 8 -3.09 -10.68 -1.13
CA PHE A 8 -4.23 -9.86 -0.70
C PHE A 8 -5.24 -10.68 0.11
N THR A 9 -5.58 -11.89 -0.32
CA THR A 9 -6.56 -12.72 0.38
C THR A 9 -6.04 -13.30 1.70
N ARG A 10 -4.74 -13.58 1.82
CA ARG A 10 -4.15 -14.15 3.06
C ARG A 10 -3.75 -13.10 4.08
N GLN A 11 -3.10 -12.02 3.64
CA GLN A 11 -2.52 -11.02 4.54
C GLN A 11 -3.46 -9.86 4.85
N LEU A 12 -4.45 -9.61 3.99
CA LEU A 12 -5.39 -8.48 4.09
C LEU A 12 -6.85 -8.93 3.94
N PRO A 13 -7.33 -9.88 4.77
CA PRO A 13 -8.65 -10.47 4.62
C PRO A 13 -9.79 -9.47 4.84
N ALA A 14 -9.62 -8.46 5.71
CA ALA A 14 -10.67 -7.48 5.98
C ALA A 14 -10.84 -6.49 4.82
N PHE A 15 -9.74 -6.07 4.19
CA PHE A 15 -9.74 -5.28 2.96
C PHE A 15 -10.28 -6.08 1.78
N HIS A 16 -9.97 -7.38 1.69
CA HIS A 16 -10.58 -8.25 0.70
C HIS A 16 -12.09 -8.29 0.86
N ALA A 17 -12.59 -8.55 2.07
CA ALA A 17 -14.03 -8.53 2.35
C ALA A 17 -14.66 -7.15 2.04
N ALA A 18 -13.95 -6.06 2.34
CA ALA A 18 -14.40 -4.70 2.08
C ALA A 18 -14.51 -4.36 0.59
N LEU A 19 -13.58 -4.88 -0.20
CA LEU A 19 -13.62 -4.77 -1.65
C LEU A 19 -14.76 -5.62 -2.22
N SER A 20 -14.90 -6.87 -1.76
CA SER A 20 -15.96 -7.78 -2.22
C SER A 20 -17.37 -7.24 -1.95
N ARG A 21 -17.58 -6.55 -0.82
CA ARG A 21 -18.86 -5.90 -0.49
C ARG A 21 -19.06 -4.53 -1.16
N GLY A 22 -18.07 -4.03 -1.90
CA GLY A 22 -18.15 -2.74 -2.62
C GLY A 22 -17.98 -1.49 -1.74
N SER A 23 -17.58 -1.62 -0.48
CA SER A 23 -17.40 -0.49 0.44
C SER A 23 -16.09 0.27 0.24
N ILE A 24 -15.12 -0.34 -0.42
CA ILE A 24 -13.90 0.30 -0.87
C ILE A 24 -13.72 -0.02 -2.35
N THR A 25 -13.00 0.85 -3.06
CA THR A 25 -12.71 0.66 -4.47
C THR A 25 -11.42 -0.12 -4.70
N TRP A 26 -11.23 -0.64 -5.92
CA TRP A 26 -9.98 -1.27 -6.35
C TRP A 26 -8.74 -0.40 -6.11
N GLY A 27 -8.88 0.92 -6.25
CA GLY A 27 -7.80 1.87 -5.94
C GLY A 27 -7.32 1.81 -4.49
N HIS A 28 -8.22 1.55 -3.54
CA HIS A 28 -7.84 1.35 -2.13
C HIS A 28 -7.04 0.07 -1.93
N ALA A 29 -7.46 -1.03 -2.56
CA ALA A 29 -6.76 -2.31 -2.49
C ALA A 29 -5.33 -2.21 -3.04
N LEU A 30 -5.16 -1.55 -4.21
CA LEU A 30 -3.83 -1.30 -4.76
C LEU A 30 -2.96 -0.46 -3.81
N LYS A 31 -3.49 0.65 -3.28
CA LYS A 31 -2.72 1.49 -2.34
C LYS A 31 -2.36 0.77 -1.05
N MET A 32 -3.24 -0.08 -0.53
CA MET A 32 -2.94 -0.90 0.65
C MET A 32 -1.80 -1.89 0.37
N LEU A 33 -1.81 -2.53 -0.80
CA LEU A 33 -0.74 -3.45 -1.21
C LEU A 33 0.59 -2.72 -1.43
N ASP A 34 0.58 -1.54 -2.04
CA ASP A 34 1.78 -0.72 -2.20
C ASP A 34 2.37 -0.35 -0.83
N LEU A 35 1.51 0.09 0.09
CA LEU A 35 1.92 0.60 1.40
C LEU A 35 2.44 -0.51 2.33
N THR A 36 1.92 -1.72 2.16
CA THR A 36 2.32 -2.90 2.97
C THR A 36 3.43 -3.72 2.31
N GLU A 37 3.98 -3.28 1.18
CA GLU A 37 5.12 -3.94 0.56
C GLU A 37 6.35 -3.87 1.49
N GLY A 38 6.89 -5.03 1.86
CA GLY A 38 8.06 -5.13 2.76
C GLY A 38 7.75 -4.93 4.24
N VAL A 39 6.47 -4.74 4.62
CA VAL A 39 6.04 -4.64 6.01
C VAL A 39 5.95 -6.04 6.63
N PRO A 40 6.46 -6.27 7.86
CA PRO A 40 6.36 -7.57 8.53
C PRO A 40 4.90 -8.04 8.70
N GLU A 41 4.64 -9.31 8.38
CA GLU A 41 3.28 -9.87 8.42
C GLU A 41 2.62 -9.77 9.80
N VAL A 42 3.42 -9.81 10.88
CA VAL A 42 2.94 -9.73 12.27
C VAL A 42 2.18 -8.44 12.59
N ILE A 43 2.50 -7.33 11.92
CA ILE A 43 1.83 -6.04 12.17
C ILE A 43 0.66 -5.77 11.22
N LEU A 44 0.52 -6.55 10.14
CA LEU A 44 -0.49 -6.31 9.12
C LEU A 44 -1.92 -6.39 9.66
N PRO A 45 -2.32 -7.35 10.52
CA PRO A 45 -3.68 -7.41 11.05
C PRO A 45 -4.06 -6.17 11.87
N ALA A 46 -3.15 -5.73 12.75
CA ALA A 46 -3.35 -4.54 13.58
C ALA A 46 -3.39 -3.26 12.71
N PHE A 47 -2.56 -3.20 11.68
CA PHE A 47 -2.53 -2.09 10.74
C PHE A 47 -3.83 -2.01 9.93
N GLU A 48 -4.24 -3.14 9.35
CA GLU A 48 -5.45 -3.30 8.55
C GLU A 48 -6.69 -2.84 9.32
N ALA A 49 -6.88 -3.34 10.54
CA ALA A 49 -8.01 -2.98 11.40
C ALA A 49 -8.08 -1.47 11.67
N LYS A 50 -6.92 -0.81 11.78
CA LYS A 50 -6.83 0.62 12.09
C LYS A 50 -7.11 1.52 10.89
N VAL A 51 -6.75 1.07 9.68
CA VAL A 51 -6.88 1.87 8.45
C VAL A 51 -8.18 1.62 7.70
N LEU A 52 -8.83 0.48 7.92
CA LEU A 52 -10.07 0.12 7.22
C LEU A 52 -11.20 1.17 7.37
N PRO A 53 -11.49 1.72 8.58
CA PRO A 53 -12.52 2.75 8.73
C PRO A 53 -12.21 4.03 7.95
N ALA A 54 -10.92 4.33 7.70
CA ALA A 54 -10.52 5.47 6.89
C ALA A 54 -10.68 5.17 5.39
N ALA A 55 -10.42 3.94 4.95
CA ALA A 55 -10.59 3.52 3.56
C ALA A 55 -12.05 3.58 3.10
N GLU A 56 -13.01 3.29 3.99
CA GLU A 56 -14.44 3.36 3.69
C GLU A 56 -14.97 4.80 3.54
N LYS A 57 -14.28 5.78 4.15
CA LYS A 57 -14.74 7.17 4.23
C LYS A 57 -14.02 8.11 3.27
N LEU A 58 -12.78 7.79 2.92
CA LEU A 58 -11.90 8.66 2.15
C LEU A 58 -11.79 8.18 0.71
N THR A 59 -11.38 9.09 -0.18
CA THR A 59 -10.92 8.68 -1.51
C THR A 59 -9.61 7.90 -1.40
N SER A 60 -9.28 7.07 -2.39
CA SER A 60 -8.05 6.26 -2.38
C SER A 60 -6.77 7.11 -2.23
N THR A 61 -6.76 8.31 -2.83
CA THR A 61 -5.67 9.28 -2.72
C THR A 61 -5.56 9.92 -1.34
N GLN A 62 -6.67 10.16 -0.65
CA GLN A 62 -6.64 10.67 0.72
C GLN A 62 -6.27 9.56 1.70
N PHE A 63 -6.83 8.36 1.50
CA PHE A 63 -6.54 7.17 2.28
C PHE A 63 -5.05 6.88 2.36
N VAL A 64 -4.32 6.85 1.23
CA VAL A 64 -2.89 6.49 1.24
C VAL A 64 -2.06 7.43 2.13
N ARG A 65 -2.41 8.72 2.19
CA ARG A 65 -1.74 9.70 3.05
C ARG A 65 -1.98 9.41 4.53
N VAL A 66 -3.21 9.07 4.90
CA VAL A 66 -3.58 8.74 6.28
C VAL A 66 -2.98 7.41 6.71
N ALA A 67 -3.12 6.38 5.86
CA ALA A 67 -2.58 5.05 6.09
C ALA A 67 -1.05 5.07 6.22
N GLY A 68 -0.34 5.83 5.38
CA GLY A 68 1.11 6.01 5.47
C GLY A 68 1.54 6.59 6.82
N ARG A 69 0.87 7.63 7.32
CA ARG A 69 1.16 8.20 8.65
C ARG A 69 0.87 7.23 9.79
N ILE A 70 -0.14 6.38 9.65
CA ILE A 70 -0.44 5.35 10.65
C ILE A 70 0.64 4.27 10.64
N LEU A 71 1.07 3.84 9.44
CA LEU A 71 2.12 2.85 9.28
C LEU A 71 3.45 3.37 9.85
N GLU A 72 3.84 4.60 9.52
CA GLU A 72 5.06 5.25 10.05
C GLU A 72 5.08 5.31 11.59
N ARG A 73 3.92 5.53 12.23
CA ARG A 73 3.82 5.54 13.70
C ARG A 73 3.86 4.14 14.30
N MET A 74 3.32 3.14 13.61
CA MET A 74 3.28 1.75 14.07
C MET A 74 4.61 1.04 13.87
N HIS A 75 5.26 1.32 12.76
CA HIS A 75 6.51 0.71 12.34
C HIS A 75 7.39 1.79 11.71
N PRO A 76 8.09 2.58 12.55
CA PRO A 76 9.02 3.59 12.06
C PRO A 76 10.12 2.90 11.26
N VAL A 77 10.12 3.10 9.94
CA VAL A 77 11.28 2.74 9.12
C VAL A 77 12.32 3.85 9.32
N PRO A 78 13.55 3.53 9.76
CA PRO A 78 14.62 4.51 9.91
C PRO A 78 14.76 5.37 8.64
N LEU A 79 15.03 6.67 8.82
CA LEU A 79 15.16 7.61 7.70
C LEU A 79 16.22 7.16 6.69
N GLN A 80 17.29 6.51 7.18
CA GLN A 80 18.36 5.98 6.36
C GLN A 80 17.88 4.86 5.43
N GLU A 81 17.13 3.88 5.95
CA GLU A 81 16.58 2.79 5.14
C GLU A 81 15.62 3.30 4.04
N ARG A 82 14.87 4.38 4.33
CA ARG A 82 14.05 5.05 3.31
C ARG A 82 14.89 5.72 2.23
N ALA A 83 15.98 6.38 2.62
CA ALA A 83 16.90 7.03 1.69
C ALA A 83 17.59 5.99 0.78
N ASP A 84 18.05 4.88 1.37
CA ASP A 84 18.72 3.80 0.66
C ASP A 84 17.77 3.08 -0.30
N ALA A 85 16.53 2.81 0.10
CA ALA A 85 15.51 2.25 -0.78
C ALA A 85 15.14 3.21 -1.92
N GLY A 86 15.08 4.52 -1.64
CA GLY A 86 14.87 5.54 -2.66
C GLY A 86 16.02 5.61 -3.66
N PHE A 87 17.27 5.52 -3.18
CA PHE A 87 18.46 5.46 -4.01
C PHE A 87 18.45 4.22 -4.91
N ALA A 88 18.18 3.04 -4.35
CA ALA A 88 18.14 1.78 -5.10
C ALA A 88 17.02 1.72 -6.14
N LYS A 89 15.88 2.38 -5.88
CA LYS A 89 14.71 2.39 -6.79
C LYS A 89 14.78 3.48 -7.86
N ARG A 90 15.63 4.52 -7.70
CA ARG A 90 15.80 5.59 -8.69
C ARG A 90 16.36 5.00 -9.99
N ARG A 91 15.58 5.09 -11.05
CA ARG A 91 16.01 4.74 -12.40
C ARG A 91 15.45 5.72 -13.41
N LEU A 92 16.24 6.01 -14.43
CA LEU A 92 15.82 6.77 -15.59
C LEU A 92 15.34 5.75 -16.64
N VAL A 93 14.07 5.85 -17.03
CA VAL A 93 13.49 4.99 -18.06
C VAL A 93 13.32 5.83 -19.31
N VAL A 94 14.21 5.66 -20.27
CA VAL A 94 14.04 6.23 -21.61
C VAL A 94 13.21 5.23 -22.41
N ARG A 95 12.15 5.72 -23.05
CA ARG A 95 11.49 4.98 -24.12
C ARG A 95 11.72 5.77 -25.41
N PRO A 96 12.11 5.10 -26.50
CA PRO A 96 12.12 5.75 -27.80
C PRO A 96 10.70 6.20 -28.15
N ASP A 97 10.59 7.43 -28.64
CA ASP A 97 9.37 7.92 -29.28
C ASP A 97 9.43 7.58 -30.78
N VAL A 98 8.39 7.92 -31.56
CA VAL A 98 8.22 7.51 -32.96
C VAL A 98 9.46 7.78 -33.84
N ASP A 99 10.26 8.81 -33.52
CA ASP A 99 11.45 9.20 -34.29
C ASP A 99 12.81 8.99 -33.57
N GLY A 100 12.83 8.33 -32.42
CA GLY A 100 14.06 8.00 -31.67
C GLY A 100 14.41 8.97 -30.54
#